data_AF-A0A1G8V234-F1
#
_entry.id   AF-A0A1G8V234-F1
#
_cell.length_a   1.000
_cell.length_b   1.000
_cell.length_c   1.000
_cell.angle_alpha   90.00
_cell.angle_beta   90.00
_cell.angle_gamma   90.00
#
_symmetry.space_group_name_H-M   'P 1'
#
loop_
_entity.id
_entity.type
_entity.pdbx_description
1 polymer ?
#
loop_
_entity_poly.entity_id
_entity_poly.type
_entity_poly.pdbx_seq_one_letter_code
_entity_poly.pdbx_strand_id
1 'polypeptide(L)' 'MADLAGGPAALADAALRALAEGDERLAGHLAEMAALAAPDDPGVHRVRAEVFAARAAGELSLMAKGVFTWAAAESRKRS' A
#
# COMPACT_ATOMS: atom_id res chain seq x y z
N MET A 1 -2.67 12.90 10.59
CA MET A 1 -1.65 12.87 9.52
C MET A 1 -2.30 12.85 8.12
N ALA A 2 -3.26 11.97 7.84
CA ALA A 2 -3.93 11.92 6.52
C ALA A 2 -4.61 13.25 6.12
N ASP A 3 -5.29 13.94 7.03
CA ASP A 3 -5.94 15.23 6.74
C ASP A 3 -4.93 16.33 6.33
N LEU A 4 -3.70 16.26 6.81
CA LEU A 4 -2.63 17.20 6.44
C LEU A 4 -2.02 16.88 5.06
N ALA A 5 -2.23 15.68 4.54
CA ALA A 5 -1.75 15.22 3.24
C ALA A 5 -2.83 15.25 2.13
N GLY A 6 -4.01 15.82 2.41
CA GLY A 6 -5.14 15.85 1.47
C GLY A 6 -6.09 14.64 1.56
N GLY A 7 -5.98 13.84 2.63
CA GLY A 7 -6.86 12.71 2.92
C GLY A 7 -6.34 11.34 2.47
N PRO A 8 -7.06 10.26 2.80
CA PRO A 8 -6.66 8.87 2.50
C PRO A 8 -6.55 8.59 0.99
N ALA A 9 -7.44 9.16 0.17
CA ALA A 9 -7.37 9.04 -1.29
C ALA A 9 -6.10 9.68 -1.86
N ALA A 10 -5.74 10.89 -1.40
CA ALA A 10 -4.51 11.56 -1.83
C ALA A 10 -3.25 10.78 -1.45
N LEU A 11 -3.24 10.13 -0.27
CA LEU A 11 -2.17 9.23 0.14
C LEU A 11 -2.09 7.98 -0.74
N ALA A 12 -3.24 7.39 -1.12
CA ALA A 12 -3.27 6.25 -2.03
C ALA A 12 -2.74 6.62 -3.43
N ASP A 13 -3.15 7.77 -3.98
CA ASP A 13 -2.63 8.26 -5.26
C ASP A 13 -1.12 8.57 -5.21
N ALA A 14 -0.64 9.10 -4.08
CA ALA A 14 0.79 9.33 -3.86
C ALA A 14 1.56 8.01 -3.76
N ALA A 15 0.96 6.98 -3.17
CA ALA A 15 1.56 5.64 -3.10
C ALA A 15 1.76 5.04 -4.49
N LEU A 16 0.76 5.13 -5.37
CA LEU A 16 0.87 4.66 -6.75
C LEU A 16 1.94 5.42 -7.54
N ARG A 17 2.04 6.74 -7.36
CA ARG A 17 3.08 7.56 -7.99
C ARG A 17 4.48 7.14 -7.53
N ALA A 18 4.70 7.02 -6.23
CA ALA A 18 5.97 6.55 -5.68
C ALA A 18 6.33 5.14 -6.19
N LEU A 19 5.34 4.25 -6.32
CA LEU A 19 5.55 2.92 -6.89
C LEU A 19 5.97 2.99 -8.36
N ALA A 20 5.31 3.81 -9.17
CA ALA A 20 5.66 4.00 -10.58
C ALA A 20 7.06 4.61 -10.76
N GLU A 21 7.51 5.42 -9.80
CA GLU A 21 8.87 5.98 -9.75
C GLU A 21 9.92 4.99 -9.20
N GLY A 22 9.49 3.81 -8.73
CA GLY A 22 10.36 2.77 -8.18
C GLY A 22 10.72 2.95 -6.70
N ASP A 23 10.17 3.95 -6.00
CA ASP A 23 10.33 4.09 -4.55
C ASP A 23 9.30 3.23 -3.81
N GLU A 24 9.53 1.91 -3.87
CA GLU A 24 8.69 0.90 -3.24
C GLU A 24 8.55 1.06 -1.73
N ARG A 25 9.57 1.58 -1.06
CA ARG A 25 9.55 1.83 0.39
C ARG A 25 8.58 2.96 0.73
N LEU A 26 8.68 4.08 0.02
CA LEU A 26 7.78 5.21 0.20
C LEU A 26 6.34 4.83 -0.16
N ALA A 27 6.15 4.15 -1.30
CA ALA A 27 4.86 3.64 -1.72
C ALA A 27 4.20 2.80 -0.61
N GLY A 28 4.96 1.89 0.00
CA GLY A 28 4.48 1.05 1.09
C GLY A 28 4.02 1.83 2.32
N HIS A 29 4.76 2.87 2.72
CA HIS A 29 4.36 3.72 3.84
C HIS A 29 3.09 4.52 3.53
N LEU A 30 2.99 5.11 2.35
CA LEU A 30 1.82 5.90 1.95
C LEU A 30 0.55 5.03 1.86
N ALA A 31 0.66 3.85 1.26
CA ALA A 31 -0.45 2.91 1.15
C ALA A 31 -0.93 2.39 2.52
N GLU A 32 0.00 2.08 3.43
CA GLU A 32 -0.34 1.68 4.81
C GLU A 32 -1.06 2.82 5.55
N MET A 33 -0.53 4.03 5.47
CA MET A 33 -1.16 5.20 6.11
C MET A 33 -2.55 5.48 5.55
N ALA A 34 -2.76 5.33 4.24
CA ALA A 34 -4.06 5.48 3.61
C ALA A 34 -5.06 4.45 4.17
N ALA A 35 -4.68 3.17 4.22
CA ALA A 35 -5.56 2.09 4.71
C ALA A 35 -5.87 2.19 6.20
N LEU A 36 -4.94 2.69 7.01
CA LEU A 36 -5.20 2.99 8.42
C LEU A 36 -6.14 4.18 8.59
N ALA A 37 -6.08 5.17 7.70
CA ALA A 37 -6.95 6.35 7.74
C ALA A 37 -8.36 6.10 7.18
N ALA A 38 -8.52 5.15 6.25
CA ALA A 38 -9.79 4.76 5.66
C ALA A 38 -9.95 3.23 5.65
N PRO A 39 -10.16 2.60 6.81
CA PRO A 39 -10.18 1.15 6.95
C PRO A 39 -11.33 0.45 6.22
N ASP A 40 -12.38 1.18 5.87
CA ASP A 40 -13.56 0.65 5.16
C ASP A 40 -13.61 1.08 3.69
N ASP A 41 -12.58 1.77 3.18
CA ASP A 41 -12.52 2.21 1.78
C ASP A 41 -11.90 1.11 0.90
N PRO A 42 -12.70 0.46 0.03
CA PRO A 42 -12.22 -0.61 -0.83
C PRO A 42 -11.19 -0.14 -1.88
N GLY A 43 -11.28 1.12 -2.32
CA GLY A 43 -10.33 1.70 -3.27
C GLY A 43 -8.94 1.84 -2.66
N VAL A 44 -8.86 2.28 -1.41
CA VAL A 44 -7.61 2.38 -0.66
C VAL A 44 -7.00 0.99 -0.43
N HIS A 45 -7.81 -0.01 -0.08
CA HIS A 45 -7.33 -1.40 0.05
C HIS A 45 -6.84 -1.99 -1.27
N ARG A 46 -7.46 -1.63 -2.41
CA ARG A 46 -6.96 -2.03 -3.73
C ARG A 46 -5.55 -1.49 -3.98
N VAL A 47 -5.30 -0.22 -3.69
CA VAL A 47 -3.97 0.40 -3.84
C VAL A 47 -2.95 -0.27 -2.92
N ARG A 48 -3.31 -0.51 -1.65
CA ARG A 48 -2.43 -1.22 -0.70
C ARG A 48 -2.09 -2.63 -1.16
N ALA A 49 -3.05 -3.34 -1.74
CA ALA A 49 -2.81 -4.66 -2.32
C ALA A 49 -1.78 -4.62 -3.45
N GLU A 50 -1.92 -3.67 -4.38
CA GLU A 50 -1.02 -3.50 -5.52
C GLU A 50 0.41 -3.19 -5.07
N VAL A 51 0.56 -2.19 -4.20
CA VAL A 51 1.86 -1.77 -3.67
C VAL A 51 2.56 -2.92 -2.97
N PHE A 52 1.88 -3.65 -2.07
CA PHE A 52 2.52 -4.76 -1.36
C PHE A 52 2.74 -5.99 -2.24
N ALA A 53 1.96 -6.21 -3.29
CA ALA A 53 2.27 -7.23 -4.27
C ALA A 53 3.57 -6.91 -5.04
N ALA A 54 3.75 -5.65 -5.46
CA ALA A 54 4.99 -5.20 -6.10
C ALA A 54 6.20 -5.36 -5.16
N ARG A 55 6.08 -4.90 -3.90
CA ARG A 55 7.13 -5.10 -2.89
C ARG A 55 7.50 -6.55 -2.70
N ALA A 56 6.50 -7.44 -2.58
CA ALA A 56 6.75 -8.87 -2.40
C ALA A 56 7.53 -9.49 -3.57
N ALA A 57 7.39 -8.95 -4.79
CA ALA A 57 8.13 -9.40 -5.95
C ALA A 57 9.61 -8.98 -5.91
N GLY A 58 9.93 -7.82 -5.31
CA GLY A 58 11.29 -7.28 -5.18
C GLY A 58 12.09 -7.78 -3.97
N GLU A 59 11.44 -8.34 -2.95
CA GLU A 59 12.15 -8.76 -1.72
C GLU A 59 12.96 -10.06 -1.87
N LEU A 60 14.21 -10.05 -1.38
CA LEU A 60 15.10 -11.21 -1.34
C LEU A 60 14.86 -12.10 -0.10
N SER A 61 14.38 -11.50 1.00
CA SER A 61 14.09 -12.23 2.23
C SER A 61 12.77 -12.97 2.11
N LEU A 62 12.79 -14.29 2.32
CA LEU A 62 11.58 -15.11 2.34
C LEU A 62 10.57 -14.62 3.38
N MET A 63 11.05 -14.13 4.53
CA MET A 63 10.19 -13.57 5.57
C MET A 63 9.51 -12.29 5.08
N ALA A 64 10.27 -11.34 4.52
CA ALA A 64 9.72 -10.08 4.03
C ALA A 64 8.73 -10.30 2.89
N LYS A 65 9.09 -11.17 1.94
CA LYS A 65 8.20 -11.61 0.85
C LYS A 65 6.90 -12.20 1.38
N GLY A 66 6.97 -13.06 2.40
CA GLY A 66 5.79 -13.64 3.04
C GLY A 66 4.88 -12.58 3.67
N VAL A 67 5.45 -11.63 4.42
CA VAL A 67 4.70 -10.54 5.06
C VAL A 67 3.99 -9.66 4.02
N PHE A 68 4.67 -9.22 2.98
CA PHE A 68 4.05 -8.39 1.94
C PHE A 68 3.01 -9.16 1.12
N THR A 69 3.26 -10.42 0.80
CA THR A 69 2.28 -11.27 0.10
C THR A 69 1.00 -11.42 0.93
N TRP A 70 1.14 -11.67 2.23
CA TRP A 70 0.01 -11.77 3.14
C TRP A 70 -0.76 -10.44 3.24
N ALA A 71 -0.05 -9.32 3.40
CA ALA A 71 -0.67 -8.00 3.50
C ALA A 71 -1.43 -7.62 2.21
N ALA A 72 -0.89 -7.99 1.04
CA ALA A 72 -1.56 -7.80 -0.24
C ALA A 72 -2.81 -8.69 -0.37
N ALA A 73 -2.77 -9.93 0.12
CA ALA A 73 -3.92 -10.82 0.12
C ALA A 73 -5.03 -10.35 1.07
N GLU A 74 -4.68 -9.86 2.26
CA GLU A 74 -5.65 -9.34 3.23
C GLU A 74 -6.31 -8.05 2.72
N SER A 75 -5.55 -7.18 2.06
CA SER A 75 -6.11 -5.98 1.44
C SER A 75 -7.08 -6.32 0.29
N ARG A 76 -6.77 -7.33 -0.53
CA ARG A 76 -7.68 -7.80 -1.59
C ARG A 76 -9.03 -8.31 -1.10
N LYS A 77 -9.09 -8.85 0.13
CA LYS A 77 -10.38 -9.26 0.72
C LYS A 77 -11.26 -8.07 1.13
N ARG A 78 -10.65 -6.88 1.24
CA ARG A 78 -11.27 -5.64 1.72
C ARG A 78 -11.51 -4.62 0.59
N SER A 79 -11.09 -4.93 -0.63
CA SER A 79 -11.21 -4.11 -1.85
C SER A 79 -12.31 -4.58 -2.78
#